data_AF-A0A5C3KAF6-F1
#
_entry.id   AF-A0A5C3KAF6-F1
#
_cell.length_a   1.000
_cell.length_b   1.000
_cell.length_c   1.000
_cell.angle_alpha   90.00
_cell.angle_beta   90.00
_cell.angle_gamma   90.00
#
_symmetry.space_group_name_H-M   'P 1'
#
loop_
_entity.id
_entity.type
_entity.pdbx_description
1 polymer ?
#
loop_
_entity_poly.entity_id
_entity_poly.type
_entity_poly.pdbx_seq_one_letter_code
_entity_poly.pdbx_strand_id
1 'polypeptide(L)'
;MAAADVDNFKKSLDPKAKLHHWVVSNNIQTYARKYNPCLGQLSKILKGMAATAIQMENVDDKAFNLKTFLDNQAKGECETITTNMIINNIDTTHLANAATFQFLQTLVNFVPKPAHLQPFLAQYTQDHLHKLEQPTGFKTKISPLALHLPLAHRYSYPK
;
A
#
# COMPACT_ATOMS: atom_id res chain seq x y z
N MET A 1 9.63 10.38 15.59
CA MET A 1 10.63 9.30 15.43
C MET A 1 11.55 9.34 16.64
N ALA A 2 11.88 8.19 17.22
CA ALA A 2 13.00 8.12 18.14
C ALA A 2 14.30 8.44 17.36
N ALA A 3 15.26 9.11 17.98
CA ALA A 3 16.49 9.57 17.29
C ALA A 3 17.25 8.42 16.58
N ALA A 4 17.18 7.21 17.13
CA ALA A 4 17.80 6.01 16.57
C ALA A 4 17.21 5.59 15.20
N ASP A 5 15.92 5.80 14.95
CA ASP A 5 15.28 5.43 13.69
C ASP A 5 15.68 6.38 12.55
N VAL A 6 15.94 7.65 12.88
CA VAL A 6 16.39 8.67 11.93
C VAL A 6 17.81 8.38 11.47
N ASP A 7 18.69 7.99 12.39
CA ASP A 7 20.08 7.70 12.06
C ASP A 7 20.24 6.39 11.26
N ASN A 8 19.39 5.39 11.53
CA ASN A 8 19.32 4.18 10.71
C ASN A 8 18.80 4.46 9.30
N PHE A 9 17.80 5.34 9.16
CA PHE A 9 17.32 5.80 7.86
C PHE A 9 18.39 6.57 7.08
N LYS A 10 19.17 7.43 7.74
CA LYS A 10 20.27 8.13 7.06
C LYS A 10 21.37 7.18 6.57
N LYS A 11 21.68 6.13 7.33
CA LYS A 11 22.64 5.10 6.94
C LYS A 11 22.14 4.22 5.79
N SER A 12 20.83 4.02 5.67
CA SER A 12 20.23 3.26 4.57
C SER A 12 20.11 4.06 3.25
N LEU A 13 20.34 5.37 3.28
CA LEU A 13 20.45 6.21 2.08
C LEU A 13 21.82 6.13 1.40
N ASP A 14 22.80 5.45 2.02
CA ASP A 14 24.08 5.15 1.34
C ASP A 14 23.81 4.19 0.18
N PRO A 15 24.21 4.51 -1.07
CA PRO A 15 24.03 3.63 -2.22
C PRO A 15 24.73 2.27 -2.09
N LYS A 16 25.62 2.08 -1.11
CA LYS A 16 26.25 0.79 -0.77
C LYS A 16 25.51 0.01 0.33
N ALA A 17 24.45 0.56 0.92
CA ALA A 17 23.69 -0.12 1.97
C ALA A 17 22.82 -1.23 1.38
N LYS A 18 22.77 -2.39 2.06
CA LYS A 18 21.93 -3.55 1.69
C LYS A 18 20.44 -3.39 2.05
N LEU A 19 20.01 -2.20 2.45
CA LEU A 19 18.69 -1.93 3.02
C LEU A 19 18.00 -0.81 2.26
N HIS A 20 17.17 -1.16 1.29
CA HIS A 20 16.46 -0.18 0.46
C HIS A 20 15.16 0.27 1.12
N HIS A 21 14.94 1.59 1.16
CA HIS A 21 13.73 2.21 1.66
C HIS A 21 13.03 2.96 0.53
N TRP A 22 11.74 2.72 0.37
CA TRP A 22 10.90 3.43 -0.60
C TRP A 22 10.11 4.51 0.12
N VAL A 23 10.29 5.76 -0.30
CA VAL A 23 9.54 6.88 0.26
C VAL A 23 8.29 7.12 -0.58
N VAL A 24 7.12 6.84 -0.01
CA VAL A 24 5.83 7.17 -0.59
C VAL A 24 5.34 8.47 0.04
N SER A 25 5.26 9.54 -0.74
CA SER A 25 4.67 10.81 -0.32
C SER A 25 3.28 10.96 -0.93
N ASN A 26 2.28 11.25 -0.10
CA ASN A 26 0.95 11.61 -0.54
C ASN A 26 0.63 13.06 -0.14
N ASN A 27 -0.04 13.79 -1.04
CA ASN A 27 -0.59 15.10 -0.77
C ASN A 27 -1.93 14.90 -0.05
N ILE A 28 -1.97 15.24 1.24
CA ILE A 28 -3.19 15.18 2.03
C ILE A 28 -3.91 16.52 1.89
N GLN A 29 -5.16 16.46 1.43
CA GLN A 29 -6.06 17.61 1.38
C GLN A 29 -7.24 17.33 2.29
N THR A 30 -7.35 18.09 3.38
CA THR A 30 -8.44 17.98 4.34
C THR A 30 -9.16 19.30 4.45
N TYR A 31 -10.49 19.28 4.45
CA TYR A 31 -11.29 20.45 4.78
C TYR A 31 -11.40 20.59 6.30
N ALA A 32 -10.89 21.68 6.85
CA ALA A 32 -11.16 22.02 8.24
C ALA A 32 -12.48 22.78 8.32
N ARG A 33 -13.49 22.16 8.94
CA ARG A 33 -14.75 22.83 9.27
C ARG A 33 -14.49 23.85 10.37
N LYS A 34 -14.63 25.13 10.06
CA LYS A 34 -14.59 26.20 11.07
C LYS A 34 -15.99 26.33 11.65
N TYR A 35 -16.24 25.75 12.83
CA TYR A 35 -17.51 25.96 13.52
C TYR A 35 -17.53 27.38 14.09
N ASN A 36 -18.39 28.23 13.53
CA ASN A 36 -18.70 29.56 14.04
C ASN A 36 -20.22 29.78 13.86
N PRO A 37 -20.96 30.18 14.90
CA PRO A 37 -22.41 30.37 14.83
C PRO A 37 -22.90 31.49 13.88
N CYS A 38 -22.01 32.36 13.38
CA CYS A 38 -22.36 33.36 12.38
C CYS A 38 -22.31 32.79 10.96
N LEU A 39 -23.47 32.72 10.29
CA LEU A 39 -23.63 32.26 8.90
C LEU A 39 -22.71 33.05 7.94
N GLY A 40 -21.85 32.35 7.18
CA GLY A 40 -21.19 32.92 6.00
C GLY A 40 -19.70 32.63 5.76
N GLN A 41 -18.98 31.91 6.62
CA GLN A 41 -17.56 31.60 6.35
C GLN A 41 -17.34 30.30 5.54
N LEU A 42 -16.51 30.41 4.50
CA LEU A 42 -16.10 29.30 3.63
C LEU A 42 -15.13 28.36 4.36
N SER A 43 -15.30 27.05 4.14
CA SER A 43 -14.37 26.03 4.66
C SER A 43 -12.97 26.22 4.07
N LYS A 44 -11.92 26.11 4.88
CA LYS A 44 -10.53 26.22 4.43
C LYS A 44 -9.97 24.83 4.12
N ILE A 45 -9.39 24.68 2.93
CA ILE A 45 -8.60 23.48 2.58
C ILE A 45 -7.25 23.58 3.31
N LEU A 46 -6.99 22.65 4.21
CA LEU A 46 -5.67 22.38 4.74
C LEU A 46 -4.98 21.42 3.77
N LYS A 47 -3.87 21.89 3.18
CA LYS A 47 -2.99 21.07 2.35
C LYS A 47 -1.78 20.69 3.20
N GLY A 48 -1.46 19.40 3.27
CA GLY A 48 -0.28 18.90 3.96
C GLY A 48 0.35 17.75 3.20
N MET A 49 1.58 17.43 3.54
CA MET A 49 2.28 16.27 2.96
C MET A 49 2.43 15.20 4.04
N ALA A 50 2.01 13.98 3.72
CA ALA A 50 2.38 12.80 4.49
C ALA A 50 3.37 11.99 3.68
N ALA A 51 4.53 11.71 4.26
CA ALA A 51 5.49 10.78 3.68
C ALA A 51 5.62 9.54 4.57
N THR A 52 5.76 8.38 3.94
CA THR A 52 5.98 7.09 4.59
C THR A 52 7.18 6.44 3.93
N ALA A 53 8.21 6.10 4.72
CA ALA A 53 9.27 5.21 4.26
C ALA A 53 8.83 3.76 4.50
N ILE A 54 8.83 2.96 3.45
CA ILE A 54 8.56 1.54 3.47
C ILE A 54 9.89 0.83 3.24
N GLN A 55 10.35 0.09 4.24
CA GLN A 55 11.50 -0.78 4.05
C GLN A 55 11.03 -2.03 3.30
N MET A 56 11.58 -2.26 2.11
CA MET A 56 11.32 -3.46 1.32
C MET A 56 12.53 -4.38 1.48
N GLU A 57 12.32 -5.62 1.92
CA GLU A 57 13.37 -6.64 1.97
C GLU A 57 13.03 -7.73 0.91
N ASN A 58 14.04 -8.43 0.35
CA ASN A 58 13.86 -9.45 -0.68
C ASN A 58 13.09 -9.03 -1.96
N VAL A 59 13.11 -7.74 -2.30
CA VAL A 59 12.59 -7.24 -3.56
C VAL A 59 13.76 -7.03 -4.52
N ASP A 60 13.61 -7.45 -5.78
CA ASP A 60 14.58 -7.13 -6.82
C ASP A 60 14.70 -5.60 -6.93
N ASP A 61 15.93 -5.06 -6.87
CA ASP A 61 16.19 -3.63 -7.00
C ASP A 61 15.62 -3.04 -8.30
N LYS A 62 15.39 -3.88 -9.32
CA LYS A 62 14.77 -3.52 -10.60
C LYS A 62 13.24 -3.51 -10.57
N ALA A 63 12.60 -4.10 -9.57
CA ALA A 63 11.14 -4.22 -9.50
C ALA A 63 10.41 -2.86 -9.52
N PHE A 64 11.10 -1.79 -9.08
CA PHE A 64 10.58 -0.43 -9.07
C PHE A 64 11.57 0.54 -9.72
N ASN A 65 12.02 0.26 -10.94
CA ASN A 65 12.92 1.17 -11.65
C ASN A 65 12.21 2.47 -12.07
N LEU A 66 12.40 3.54 -11.28
CA LEU A 66 11.84 4.88 -11.54
C LEU A 66 12.23 5.40 -12.93
N LYS A 67 13.46 5.12 -13.39
CA LYS A 67 13.91 5.55 -14.71
C LYS A 67 13.12 4.85 -15.81
N THR A 68 12.93 3.54 -15.72
CA THR A 68 12.09 2.79 -16.67
C THR A 68 10.66 3.32 -16.69
N PHE A 69 10.09 3.61 -15.52
CA PHE A 69 8.75 4.22 -15.44
C PHE A 69 8.68 5.58 -16.14
N LEU A 70 9.61 6.49 -15.84
CA LEU A 70 9.67 7.82 -16.45
C LEU A 70 9.96 7.77 -17.95
N ASP A 71 10.83 6.86 -18.39
CA ASP A 71 11.14 6.65 -19.81
C ASP A 71 9.90 6.15 -20.57
N ASN A 72 9.14 5.21 -20.00
CA ASN A 72 7.90 4.71 -20.60
C ASN A 72 6.80 5.78 -20.61
N GLN A 73 6.73 6.59 -19.54
CA GLN A 73 5.81 7.73 -19.47
C GLN A 73 6.16 8.81 -20.53
N ALA A 74 7.43 9.14 -20.68
CA ALA A 74 7.90 10.13 -21.65
C ALA A 74 7.67 9.70 -23.11
N LYS A 75 7.71 8.39 -23.37
CA LYS A 75 7.37 7.81 -24.68
C LYS A 75 5.87 7.78 -24.97
N GLY A 76 5.02 8.18 -24.02
CA GLY A 76 3.57 8.12 -24.18
C GLY A 76 3.04 6.68 -24.28
N GLU A 77 3.78 5.68 -23.78
CA GLU A 77 3.38 4.27 -23.91
C GLU A 77 2.03 3.99 -23.23
N CYS A 78 1.62 4.81 -22.26
CA CYS A 78 0.27 4.77 -21.67
C CYS A 78 -0.85 4.95 -22.71
N GLU A 79 -0.62 5.71 -23.79
CA GLU A 79 -1.59 5.90 -24.88
C GLU A 79 -1.73 4.65 -25.75
N THR A 80 -0.74 3.75 -25.71
CA THR A 80 -0.72 2.50 -26.47
C THR A 80 -1.30 1.31 -25.68
N ILE A 81 -1.60 1.49 -24.40
CA ILE A 81 -2.21 0.46 -23.56
C ILE A 81 -3.65 0.23 -24.04
N THR A 82 -3.90 -0.95 -24.61
CA THR A 82 -5.25 -1.37 -24.99
C THR A 82 -5.89 -2.20 -23.88
N THR A 83 -7.22 -2.23 -23.85
CA THR A 83 -7.99 -3.10 -22.94
C THR A 83 -7.55 -4.56 -23.05
N ASN A 84 -7.22 -5.02 -24.26
CA ASN A 84 -6.75 -6.39 -24.48
C ASN A 84 -5.39 -6.65 -23.82
N MET A 85 -4.47 -5.69 -23.80
CA MET A 85 -3.19 -5.83 -23.08
C MET A 85 -3.41 -5.96 -21.58
N ILE A 86 -4.37 -5.21 -21.01
CA ILE A 86 -4.73 -5.31 -19.60
C ILE A 86 -5.34 -6.69 -19.31
N ILE A 87 -6.32 -7.11 -20.11
CA ILE A 87 -6.99 -8.41 -19.93
C ILE A 87 -5.97 -9.56 -20.03
N ASN A 88 -5.05 -9.50 -21.00
CA ASN A 88 -4.01 -10.51 -21.19
C ASN A 88 -2.97 -10.52 -20.06
N ASN A 89 -2.83 -9.43 -19.31
CA ASN A 89 -1.95 -9.37 -18.15
C ASN A 89 -2.58 -9.97 -16.88
N ILE A 90 -3.92 -10.07 -16.85
CA ILE A 90 -4.64 -10.67 -15.73
C ILE A 90 -4.51 -12.19 -15.82
N ASP A 91 -4.01 -12.79 -14.74
CA ASP A 91 -4.03 -14.24 -14.57
C ASP A 91 -5.46 -14.69 -14.20
N THR A 92 -6.28 -14.85 -15.23
CA THR A 92 -7.69 -15.23 -15.11
C THR A 92 -7.87 -16.62 -14.51
N THR A 93 -6.94 -17.54 -14.77
CA THR A 93 -6.95 -18.89 -14.18
C THR A 93 -6.75 -18.84 -12.67
N HIS A 94 -5.75 -18.10 -12.21
CA HIS A 94 -5.53 -17.93 -10.78
C HIS A 94 -6.70 -17.20 -10.11
N LEU A 95 -7.28 -16.19 -10.76
CA LEU A 95 -8.46 -15.49 -10.25
C LEU A 95 -9.67 -16.41 -10.11
N ALA A 96 -9.91 -17.29 -11.10
CA ALA A 96 -10.97 -18.29 -11.03
C ALA A 96 -10.75 -19.31 -9.91
N ASN A 97 -9.50 -19.75 -9.69
CA ASN A 97 -9.16 -20.64 -8.58
C ASN A 97 -9.39 -19.97 -7.22
N ALA A 98 -8.99 -18.69 -7.08
CA ALA A 98 -9.21 -17.92 -5.86
C ALA A 98 -10.70 -17.72 -5.56
N ALA A 99 -11.51 -17.37 -6.57
CA ALA A 99 -12.96 -17.24 -6.42
C ALA A 99 -13.62 -18.58 -6.04
N THR A 100 -13.20 -19.67 -6.68
CA THR A 100 -13.68 -21.03 -6.38
C THR A 100 -13.37 -21.41 -4.94
N PHE A 101 -12.14 -21.19 -4.49
CA PHE A 101 -11.73 -21.43 -3.12
C PHE A 101 -12.56 -20.61 -2.12
N GLN A 102 -12.72 -19.31 -2.36
CA GLN A 102 -13.48 -18.44 -1.46
C GLN A 102 -14.93 -18.89 -1.32
N PHE A 103 -15.55 -19.32 -2.42
CA PHE A 103 -16.90 -19.88 -2.39
C PHE A 103 -16.97 -21.18 -1.60
N LEU A 104 -16.06 -22.13 -1.85
CA LEU A 104 -16.01 -23.41 -1.14
C LEU A 104 -15.70 -23.23 0.36
N GLN A 105 -14.76 -22.35 0.70
CA GLN A 105 -14.40 -22.01 2.07
C GLN A 105 -15.61 -21.44 2.82
N THR A 106 -16.38 -20.55 2.17
CA THR A 106 -17.63 -20.03 2.74
C THR A 106 -18.63 -21.15 3.01
N LEU A 107 -18.84 -22.05 2.05
CA LEU A 107 -19.75 -23.19 2.23
C LEU A 107 -19.31 -24.11 3.38
N VAL A 108 -18.02 -24.44 3.47
CA VAL A 108 -17.49 -25.32 4.52
C VAL A 108 -17.58 -24.67 5.90
N ASN A 109 -17.40 -23.35 5.99
CA ASN A 109 -17.46 -22.63 7.26
C ASN A 109 -18.89 -22.42 7.76
N PHE A 110 -19.85 -22.21 6.87
CA PHE A 110 -21.23 -21.84 7.25
C PHE A 110 -22.25 -22.99 7.12
N VAL A 111 -21.92 -24.07 6.40
CA VAL A 111 -22.79 -25.25 6.29
C VAL A 111 -22.17 -26.41 7.09
N PRO A 112 -22.87 -26.99 8.07
CA PRO A 112 -22.30 -28.02 8.95
C PRO A 112 -22.00 -29.36 8.26
N LYS A 113 -22.69 -29.70 7.15
CA LYS A 113 -22.50 -30.97 6.42
C LYS A 113 -21.12 -31.13 5.74
N PRO A 114 -20.60 -30.12 5.02
CA PRO A 114 -19.31 -30.23 4.32
C PRO A 114 -18.06 -30.01 5.18
N ALA A 115 -18.14 -29.97 6.51
CA ALA A 115 -16.98 -29.70 7.38
C ALA A 115 -15.77 -30.66 7.17
N HIS A 116 -16.03 -31.88 6.70
CA HIS A 116 -15.00 -32.87 6.38
C HIS A 116 -14.13 -32.50 5.17
N LEU A 117 -14.51 -31.49 4.37
CA LEU A 117 -13.76 -31.02 3.20
C LEU A 117 -12.66 -30.01 3.56
N GLN A 118 -12.48 -29.66 4.83
CA GLN A 118 -11.42 -28.74 5.26
C GLN A 118 -10.00 -29.18 4.83
N PRO A 119 -9.60 -30.47 4.94
CA PRO A 119 -8.28 -30.90 4.46
C PRO A 119 -8.09 -30.71 2.96
N PHE A 120 -9.17 -30.90 2.18
CA PHE A 120 -9.15 -30.67 0.74
C PHE A 120 -8.94 -29.19 0.40
N LEU A 121 -9.57 -28.27 1.15
CA LEU A 121 -9.34 -26.83 0.99
C LEU A 121 -7.89 -26.43 1.30
N ALA A 122 -7.29 -27.02 2.34
CA ALA A 122 -5.88 -26.79 2.66
C ALA A 122 -4.97 -27.25 1.51
N GLN A 123 -5.22 -28.42 0.95
CA GLN A 123 -4.48 -28.93 -0.21
C GLN A 123 -4.69 -28.06 -1.46
N TYR A 124 -5.93 -27.69 -1.77
CA TYR A 124 -6.26 -26.82 -2.90
C TYR A 124 -5.54 -25.46 -2.81
N THR A 125 -5.37 -24.92 -1.60
CA THR A 125 -4.62 -23.68 -1.36
C THR A 125 -3.15 -23.85 -1.75
N GLN A 126 -2.51 -24.95 -1.32
CA GLN A 126 -1.11 -25.25 -1.66
C GLN A 126 -0.91 -25.43 -3.16
N ASP A 127 -1.82 -26.17 -3.81
CA ASP A 127 -1.65 -26.58 -5.21
C ASP A 127 -1.99 -25.45 -6.22
N HIS A 128 -2.93 -24.55 -5.87
CA HIS A 128 -3.51 -23.62 -6.85
C HIS A 128 -3.46 -22.14 -6.45
N LEU A 129 -3.21 -21.82 -5.18
CA LEU A 129 -3.22 -20.43 -4.68
C LEU A 129 -1.85 -19.90 -4.25
N HIS A 130 -0.82 -20.75 -4.18
CA HIS A 130 0.55 -20.31 -3.91
C HIS A 130 1.16 -19.59 -5.12
N LYS A 131 1.10 -18.25 -5.11
CA LYS A 131 1.75 -17.42 -6.13
C LYS A 131 2.96 -16.66 -5.60
N LEU A 132 2.90 -16.18 -4.35
CA LEU A 132 3.99 -15.52 -3.65
C LEU A 132 3.86 -15.83 -2.16
N GLU A 133 4.71 -16.69 -1.62
CA GLU A 133 4.82 -16.85 -0.17
C GLU A 133 5.49 -15.62 0.42
N GLN A 134 4.86 -15.02 1.43
CA GLN A 134 5.56 -14.09 2.30
C GLN A 134 6.62 -14.89 3.07
N PRO A 135 7.91 -14.51 3.03
CA PRO A 135 8.94 -15.24 3.74
C PRO A 135 8.59 -15.36 5.24
N THR A 136 8.84 -16.51 5.84
CA THR A 136 8.51 -16.73 7.25
C THR A 136 9.36 -15.79 8.13
N GLY A 137 8.71 -15.03 9.02
CA GLY A 137 9.38 -14.03 9.87
C GLY A 137 9.48 -12.62 9.29
N PHE A 138 8.92 -12.39 8.10
CA PHE A 138 8.98 -11.11 7.42
C PHE A 138 7.94 -10.11 7.96
N LYS A 139 8.40 -8.99 8.52
CA LYS A 139 7.55 -7.87 8.94
C LYS A 139 7.94 -6.62 8.16
N THR A 140 7.02 -6.08 7.36
CA THR A 140 7.23 -4.79 6.69
C THR A 140 7.44 -3.70 7.75
N LYS A 141 8.64 -3.14 7.80
CA LYS A 141 8.94 -2.00 8.66
C LYS A 141 8.47 -0.73 7.97
N ILE A 142 7.44 -0.13 8.54
CA ILE A 142 6.86 1.12 8.07
C ILE A 142 7.35 2.22 9.02
N SER A 143 8.08 3.18 8.47
CA SER A 143 8.59 4.35 9.22
C SER A 143 7.88 5.61 8.72
N PRO A 144 6.95 6.20 9.50
CA PRO A 144 6.30 7.45 9.10
C PRO A 144 7.32 8.59 9.10
N LEU A 145 7.42 9.33 7.98
CA LEU A 145 8.41 10.40 7.77
C LEU A 145 7.88 11.79 8.15
N ALA A 146 6.95 11.84 9.11
CA ALA A 146 6.20 13.00 9.57
C ALA A 146 5.08 13.48 8.63
N LEU A 147 4.06 14.08 9.26
CA LEU A 147 2.92 14.74 8.65
C LEU A 147 3.13 16.25 8.79
N HIS A 148 3.37 16.95 7.69
CA HIS A 148 3.42 18.40 7.70
C HIS A 148 2.07 18.95 7.24
N LEU A 149 1.13 19.08 8.19
CA LEU A 149 -0.02 19.96 8.01
C LEU A 149 0.36 21.33 8.56
N PRO A 150 0.12 22.44 7.82
CA PRO A 150 0.27 23.76 8.39
C PRO A 150 -0.68 23.84 9.58
N LEU A 151 -0.11 23.93 10.79
CA LEU A 151 -0.86 24.08 12.03
C LEU A 151 -1.75 25.31 11.88
N ALA A 152 -3.05 25.10 11.70
CA ALA A 152 -4.02 26.14 12.00
C ALA A 152 -3.81 26.49 13.48
N HIS A 153 -3.48 27.76 13.74
CA HIS A 153 -3.23 28.33 15.06
C HIS A 153 -4.01 27.61 16.17
N ARG A 154 -3.27 27.10 17.16
CA ARG A 154 -3.85 26.68 18.43
C ARG A 154 -4.65 27.87 18.98
N TYR A 155 -5.97 27.78 18.95
CA TYR A 155 -6.80 28.67 19.74
C TYR A 155 -6.58 28.29 21.21
N SER A 156 -5.72 29.05 21.89
CA SER A 156 -5.67 29.08 23.34
C SER A 156 -6.93 29.80 23.80
N TYR A 157 -7.86 29.08 24.43
CA TYR A 157 -8.95 29.73 25.15
C TYR A 157 -8.37 30.28 26.46
N PRO A 158 -8.47 31.59 26.74
CA PRO A 158 -8.33 32.05 28.12
C PRO A 158 -9.50 31.45 28.93
N LYS A 159 -9.17 30.98 30.14
CA LYS A 159 -10.16 30.54 31.13
C LYS A 159 -11.03 31.69 31.58
#